data_AF-A0A942GCF4-F1
#
_entry.id   AF-A0A942GCF4-F1
#
_cell.length_a   1.000
_cell.length_b   1.000
_cell.length_c   1.000
_cell.angle_alpha   90.00
_cell.angle_beta   90.00
_cell.angle_gamma   90.00
#
_symmetry.space_group_name_H-M   'P 1'
#
loop_
_entity.id
_entity.type
_entity.pdbx_description
1 polymer ?
#
loop_
_entity_poly.entity_id
_entity_poly.type
_entity_poly.pdbx_seq_one_letter_code
_entity_poly.pdbx_strand_id
1 'polypeptide(L)'
;MDDVVTGVRSPFELDVQPIARFLNAELRDHPVYDGIELQWFDDAWHGTGMLAFLSRRADRRVDYYAAPSLVLDRATYQIGGGTGAWVTTDFEAARLEVDDRGVVADVRFTDVDGRRIEVTVDDRGRRPRRASDLLAPVGSGIDEPASLLLVYLHGFDLLRRSRRSPRIAIDGVPADTGVLPGGVLHRRHLIKAAAPLTVVTLCPTRRDEPLPVILDADRVSDDDAIAGLAVDRGDVAARLVLDPALPDLPALPDEVQLHGIWRLDVDGAPVTGGTWHARRHGDRVDLGLDVTRPWQPPPGRPLLMRIVTRVMPLFRTWPTTYRWTGEVDLTVPEGRITSSWQRTTAERGESYRRATGAARR
;
A
#
# COMPACT_ATOMS: atom_id res chain seq x y z
N MET A 1 2.21 6.52 39.30
CA MET A 1 2.22 7.90 38.79
C MET A 1 1.82 7.71 37.35
N ASP A 2 0.51 7.77 37.12
CA ASP A 2 -0.05 7.48 35.80
C ASP A 2 0.36 8.65 34.90
N ASP A 3 1.22 8.36 33.91
CA ASP A 3 1.49 9.31 32.84
C ASP A 3 0.14 9.58 32.17
N VAL A 4 -0.41 10.77 32.43
CA VAL A 4 -1.58 11.26 31.71
C VAL A 4 -1.10 11.45 30.28
N VAL A 5 -1.44 10.49 29.43
CA VAL A 5 -1.23 10.59 28.00
C VAL A 5 -2.01 11.80 27.50
N THR A 6 -1.31 12.91 27.21
CA THR A 6 -1.89 14.08 26.56
C THR A 6 -2.06 13.75 25.09
N GLY A 7 -3.31 13.73 24.65
CA GLY A 7 -3.65 13.47 23.25
C GLY A 7 -4.96 14.15 22.89
N VAL A 8 -5.14 14.41 21.61
CA VAL A 8 -6.33 15.07 21.07
C VAL A 8 -7.12 14.10 20.22
N ARG A 9 -8.44 14.16 20.37
CA ARG A 9 -9.37 13.36 19.58
C ARG A 9 -9.40 13.89 18.16
N SER A 10 -9.17 13.01 17.21
CA SER A 10 -9.12 13.37 15.79
C SER A 10 -10.05 12.47 15.00
N PRO A 11 -10.79 12.98 14.01
CA PRO A 11 -11.54 12.13 13.09
C PRO A 11 -10.65 11.47 12.03
N PHE A 12 -9.42 11.96 11.87
CA PHE A 12 -8.45 11.42 10.93
C PHE A 12 -7.46 10.53 11.66
N GLU A 13 -6.95 9.53 10.96
CA GLU A 13 -5.97 8.58 11.48
C GLU A 13 -4.98 8.25 10.37
N LEU A 14 -3.72 8.09 10.74
CA LEU A 14 -2.62 7.78 9.85
C LEU A 14 -1.79 6.68 10.51
N ASP A 15 -1.40 5.68 9.73
CA ASP A 15 -0.43 4.67 10.14
C ASP A 15 0.54 4.37 9.00
N VAL A 16 1.74 3.93 9.36
CA VAL A 16 2.79 3.51 8.43
C VAL A 16 3.42 2.20 8.86
N GLN A 17 3.68 1.33 7.89
CA GLN A 17 4.29 0.03 8.10
C GLN A 17 5.47 -0.15 7.15
N PRO A 18 6.68 -0.43 7.69
CA PRO A 18 7.84 -0.74 6.87
C PRO A 18 7.76 -2.17 6.34
N ILE A 19 8.26 -2.39 5.12
CA ILE A 19 8.61 -3.71 4.61
C ILE A 19 10.01 -3.62 4.05
N ALA A 20 10.94 -4.41 4.58
CA ALA A 20 12.35 -4.27 4.26
C ALA A 20 12.63 -4.59 2.78
N ARG A 21 12.00 -5.63 2.23
CA ARG A 21 12.24 -6.07 0.85
C ARG A 21 10.99 -6.69 0.22
N PHE A 22 10.90 -6.55 -1.10
CA PHE A 22 9.75 -7.01 -1.87
C PHE A 22 10.17 -7.61 -3.20
N LEU A 23 9.45 -8.66 -3.62
CA LEU A 23 9.43 -9.16 -4.99
C LEU A 23 8.00 -9.52 -5.38
N ASN A 24 7.54 -9.07 -6.55
CA ASN A 24 6.21 -9.43 -7.08
C ASN A 24 6.31 -9.85 -8.56
N ALA A 25 5.61 -10.91 -8.93
CA ALA A 25 5.51 -11.39 -10.30
C ALA A 25 4.07 -11.79 -10.64
N GLU A 26 3.60 -11.36 -11.81
CA GLU A 26 2.36 -11.86 -12.40
C GLU A 26 2.64 -13.17 -13.14
N LEU A 27 1.83 -14.20 -12.89
CA LEU A 27 1.95 -15.53 -13.49
C LEU A 27 0.99 -15.62 -14.68
N ARG A 28 1.56 -15.73 -15.88
CA ARG A 28 0.79 -15.64 -17.13
C ARG A 28 -0.01 -16.90 -17.42
N ASP A 29 0.62 -18.05 -17.26
CA ASP A 29 0.18 -19.34 -17.79
C ASP A 29 -0.16 -20.38 -16.73
N HIS A 30 0.16 -20.11 -15.47
CA HIS A 30 -0.14 -21.05 -14.40
C HIS A 30 -1.68 -21.18 -14.18
N PRO A 31 -2.23 -22.41 -14.12
CA PRO A 31 -3.68 -22.62 -14.14
C PRO A 31 -4.40 -22.15 -12.87
N VAL A 32 -3.75 -22.24 -11.70
CA VAL A 32 -4.37 -21.93 -10.40
C VAL A 32 -4.08 -20.50 -9.95
N TYR A 33 -2.82 -20.09 -9.98
CA TYR A 33 -2.37 -18.77 -9.57
C TYR A 33 -2.15 -17.81 -10.74
N ASP A 34 -2.46 -16.53 -10.52
CA ASP A 34 -2.17 -15.42 -11.45
C ASP A 34 -1.10 -14.44 -10.93
N GLY A 35 -0.62 -14.64 -9.70
CA GLY A 35 0.45 -13.83 -9.13
C GLY A 35 1.12 -14.47 -7.92
N ILE A 36 2.37 -14.11 -7.70
CA ILE A 36 3.15 -14.41 -6.51
C ILE A 36 3.84 -13.15 -6.01
N GLU A 37 3.88 -12.97 -4.71
CA GLU A 37 4.60 -11.88 -4.07
C GLU A 37 5.31 -12.36 -2.80
N LEU A 38 6.49 -11.83 -2.57
CA LEU A 38 7.37 -12.13 -1.45
C LEU A 38 7.69 -10.82 -0.74
N GLN A 39 7.53 -10.81 0.57
CA GLN A 39 7.88 -9.70 1.44
C GLN A 39 8.81 -10.21 2.54
N TRP A 40 9.85 -9.44 2.83
CA TRP A 40 10.72 -9.67 3.98
C TRP A 40 10.53 -8.55 4.98
N PHE A 41 10.22 -8.93 6.22
CA PHE A 41 10.17 -8.04 7.37
C PHE A 41 11.47 -8.19 8.17
N ASP A 42 11.93 -7.08 8.74
CA ASP A 42 13.11 -7.03 9.58
C ASP A 42 13.02 -5.79 10.48
N ASP A 43 12.00 -5.77 11.32
CA ASP A 43 11.70 -4.63 12.18
C ASP A 43 11.16 -5.09 13.53
N ALA A 44 11.10 -4.16 14.49
CA ALA A 44 10.71 -4.46 15.86
C ALA A 44 9.19 -4.70 16.04
N TRP A 45 8.36 -4.28 15.08
CA TRP A 45 6.90 -4.37 15.17
C TRP A 45 6.38 -5.70 14.64
N HIS A 46 6.90 -6.12 13.49
CA HIS A 46 6.49 -7.35 12.82
C HIS A 46 7.41 -8.52 13.14
N GLY A 47 8.64 -8.27 13.57
CA GLY A 47 9.70 -9.27 13.68
C GLY A 47 10.46 -9.47 12.37
N THR A 48 11.30 -10.50 12.33
CA THR A 48 12.12 -10.83 11.16
C THR A 48 11.60 -12.10 10.49
N GLY A 49 11.31 -12.05 9.19
CA GLY A 49 10.83 -13.23 8.46
C GLY A 49 10.19 -12.93 7.10
N MET A 50 9.75 -14.01 6.45
CA MET A 50 9.11 -13.99 5.13
C MET A 50 7.59 -14.02 5.26
N LEU A 51 6.93 -13.21 4.44
CA LEU A 51 5.53 -13.36 4.07
C LEU A 51 5.45 -13.60 2.57
N ALA A 52 4.81 -14.70 2.16
CA ALA A 52 4.56 -14.99 0.75
C ALA A 52 3.06 -14.94 0.46
N PHE A 53 2.70 -14.45 -0.72
CA PHE A 53 1.35 -14.39 -1.22
C PHE A 53 1.19 -15.15 -2.53
N LEU A 54 0.06 -15.85 -2.68
CA LEU A 54 -0.35 -16.46 -3.94
C LEU A 54 -1.75 -15.97 -4.30
N SER A 55 -1.88 -15.24 -5.41
CA SER A 55 -3.17 -14.76 -5.90
C SER A 55 -3.84 -15.85 -6.75
N ARG A 56 -5.04 -16.26 -6.37
CA ARG A 56 -5.83 -17.29 -7.08
C ARG A 56 -6.49 -16.70 -8.32
N ARG A 57 -6.29 -17.34 -9.46
CA ARG A 57 -6.84 -16.93 -10.77
C ARG A 57 -8.37 -16.95 -10.80
N ALA A 58 -8.99 -17.92 -10.13
CA ALA A 58 -10.42 -18.19 -10.23
C ALA A 58 -11.29 -17.08 -9.62
N ASP A 59 -10.93 -16.62 -8.42
CA ASP A 59 -11.73 -15.72 -7.59
C ASP A 59 -10.95 -14.50 -7.08
N ARG A 60 -9.65 -14.41 -7.41
CA ARG A 60 -8.76 -13.30 -7.06
C ARG A 60 -8.47 -13.20 -5.57
N ARG A 61 -8.86 -14.19 -4.78
CA ARG A 61 -8.48 -14.26 -3.37
C ARG A 61 -6.99 -14.53 -3.25
N VAL A 62 -6.38 -14.02 -2.19
CA VAL A 62 -4.95 -14.15 -1.95
C VAL A 62 -4.70 -15.09 -0.78
N ASP A 63 -3.87 -16.11 -0.98
CA ASP A 63 -3.40 -16.98 0.11
C ASP A 63 -2.10 -16.42 0.69
N TYR A 64 -1.99 -16.43 2.01
CA TYR A 64 -0.92 -15.84 2.80
C TYR A 64 -0.15 -16.92 3.56
N TYR A 65 1.18 -16.89 3.45
CA TYR A 65 2.09 -17.84 4.07
C TYR A 65 3.12 -17.05 4.89
N ALA A 66 2.91 -17.00 6.20
CA ALA A 66 3.69 -16.16 7.12
C ALA A 66 4.69 -17.02 7.91
N ALA A 67 5.95 -16.59 8.00
CA ALA A 67 6.92 -17.23 8.87
C ALA A 67 6.46 -17.16 10.35
N PRO A 68 6.75 -18.16 11.20
CA PRO A 68 6.28 -18.20 12.59
C PRO A 68 6.77 -17.04 13.47
N SER A 69 7.89 -16.42 13.10
CA SER A 69 8.48 -15.27 13.79
C SER A 69 7.77 -13.95 13.50
N LEU A 70 6.81 -13.92 12.56
CA LEU A 70 6.11 -12.70 12.19
C LEU A 70 4.85 -12.48 13.03
N VAL A 71 4.67 -11.23 13.47
CA VAL A 71 3.46 -10.71 14.11
C VAL A 71 2.81 -9.74 13.14
N LEU A 72 1.73 -10.17 12.48
CA LEU A 72 1.06 -9.39 11.45
C LEU A 72 -0.42 -9.25 11.78
N ASP A 73 -0.96 -8.05 11.62
CA ASP A 73 -2.40 -7.83 11.65
C ASP A 73 -3.01 -8.29 10.33
N ARG A 74 -3.82 -9.35 10.36
CA ARG A 74 -4.46 -9.90 9.16
C ARG A 74 -5.45 -8.93 8.53
N ALA A 75 -6.03 -8.01 9.31
CA ALA A 75 -7.02 -7.07 8.83
C ALA A 75 -6.45 -6.08 7.80
N THR A 76 -5.14 -5.83 7.82
CA THR A 76 -4.47 -4.91 6.89
C THR A 76 -4.21 -5.54 5.51
N TYR A 77 -4.40 -6.85 5.37
CA TYR A 77 -4.11 -7.61 4.16
C TYR A 77 -5.38 -7.97 3.37
N GLN A 78 -6.16 -6.95 3.01
CA GLN A 78 -7.36 -7.07 2.17
C GLN A 78 -7.08 -6.52 0.77
N ILE A 79 -6.45 -7.33 -0.08
CA ILE A 79 -6.15 -6.99 -1.48
C ILE A 79 -6.84 -7.95 -2.46
N GLY A 80 -7.00 -7.53 -3.72
CA GLY A 80 -7.60 -8.36 -4.76
C GLY A 80 -9.08 -8.67 -4.48
N GLY A 81 -9.44 -9.95 -4.56
CA GLY A 81 -10.77 -10.47 -4.20
C GLY A 81 -10.95 -10.75 -2.69
N GLY A 82 -10.01 -10.29 -1.86
CA GLY A 82 -9.98 -10.51 -0.41
C GLY A 82 -9.04 -11.63 0.03
N THR A 83 -9.03 -11.90 1.33
CA THR A 83 -8.17 -12.92 1.94
C THR A 83 -8.71 -14.33 1.68
N GLY A 84 -7.85 -15.21 1.17
CA GLY A 84 -8.06 -16.66 1.03
C GLY A 84 -7.56 -17.39 2.28
N ALA A 85 -6.63 -18.32 2.11
CA ALA A 85 -5.98 -19.00 3.24
C ALA A 85 -4.99 -18.08 3.97
N TRP A 86 -4.88 -18.23 5.28
CA TRP A 86 -3.81 -17.63 6.08
C TRP A 86 -3.11 -18.73 6.88
N VAL A 87 -1.86 -19.01 6.53
CA VAL A 87 -1.12 -20.17 7.03
C VAL A 87 0.19 -19.70 7.65
N THR A 88 0.47 -20.15 8.87
CA THR A 88 1.82 -20.06 9.43
C THR A 88 2.67 -21.15 8.78
N THR A 89 3.81 -20.78 8.20
CA THR A 89 4.56 -21.64 7.28
C THR A 89 6.03 -21.70 7.68
N ASP A 90 6.50 -22.92 7.93
CA ASP A 90 7.92 -23.22 8.01
C ASP A 90 8.49 -23.32 6.59
N PHE A 91 9.18 -22.27 6.17
CA PHE A 91 9.82 -22.23 4.86
C PHE A 91 11.06 -23.15 4.84
N GLU A 92 11.14 -24.04 3.85
CA GLU A 92 12.35 -24.84 3.60
C GLU A 92 13.53 -23.94 3.19
N ALA A 93 13.22 -22.86 2.47
CA ALA A 93 14.16 -21.78 2.17
C ALA A 93 13.39 -20.45 2.19
N ALA A 94 13.98 -19.44 2.82
CA ALA A 94 13.41 -18.10 2.92
C ALA A 94 14.50 -17.04 2.79
N ARG A 95 14.95 -16.80 1.56
CA ARG A 95 15.92 -15.74 1.25
C ARG A 95 15.32 -14.73 0.28
N LEU A 96 15.38 -13.46 0.66
CA LEU A 96 15.10 -12.32 -0.21
C LEU A 96 16.09 -11.21 0.11
N GLU A 97 16.92 -10.86 -0.85
CA GLU A 97 17.88 -9.76 -0.81
C GLU A 97 17.62 -8.86 -2.01
N VAL A 98 17.55 -7.55 -1.76
CA VAL A 98 17.36 -6.53 -2.79
C VAL A 98 18.33 -5.40 -2.46
N ASP A 99 19.23 -5.10 -3.40
CA ASP A 99 20.26 -4.08 -3.23
C ASP A 99 20.52 -3.33 -4.55
N ASP A 100 21.54 -2.47 -4.54
CA ASP A 100 21.96 -1.71 -5.71
C ASP A 100 22.53 -2.59 -6.83
N ARG A 101 22.92 -3.84 -6.55
CA ARG A 101 23.46 -4.79 -7.54
C ARG A 101 22.37 -5.63 -8.18
N GLY A 102 21.28 -5.91 -7.49
CA GLY A 102 20.18 -6.72 -8.01
C GLY A 102 19.29 -7.32 -6.92
N VAL A 103 18.80 -8.51 -7.21
CA VAL A 103 17.94 -9.31 -6.36
C VAL A 103 18.51 -10.71 -6.29
N VAL A 104 18.50 -11.27 -5.08
CA VAL A 104 18.63 -12.71 -4.85
C VAL A 104 17.40 -13.18 -4.10
N ALA A 105 16.71 -14.17 -4.65
CA ALA A 105 15.63 -14.85 -3.95
C ALA A 105 15.82 -16.36 -4.05
N ASP A 106 15.65 -17.04 -2.92
CA ASP A 106 15.54 -18.50 -2.85
C ASP A 106 14.46 -18.84 -1.83
N VAL A 107 13.26 -19.13 -2.31
CA VAL A 107 12.08 -19.37 -1.48
C VAL A 107 11.47 -20.71 -1.82
N ARG A 108 11.23 -21.53 -0.79
CA ARG A 108 10.61 -22.86 -0.93
C ARG A 108 9.64 -23.11 0.22
N PHE A 109 8.42 -23.48 -0.10
CA PHE A 109 7.38 -23.87 0.86
C PHE A 109 6.33 -24.73 0.17
N THR A 110 5.40 -25.28 0.96
CA THR A 110 4.24 -26.01 0.44
C THR A 110 2.99 -25.19 0.67
N ASP A 111 2.18 -25.02 -0.38
CA ASP A 111 0.93 -24.27 -0.29
C ASP A 111 -0.17 -25.06 0.44
N VAL A 112 -1.32 -24.41 0.70
CA VAL A 112 -2.43 -25.01 1.46
C VAL A 112 -3.04 -26.24 0.78
N ASP A 113 -2.84 -26.40 -0.53
CA ASP A 113 -3.34 -27.53 -1.31
C ASP A 113 -2.25 -28.61 -1.54
N GLY A 114 -1.12 -28.52 -0.83
CA GLY A 114 -0.04 -29.50 -0.87
C GLY A 114 0.93 -29.35 -2.04
N ARG A 115 0.90 -28.23 -2.78
CA ARG A 115 1.78 -28.01 -3.93
C ARG A 115 3.08 -27.34 -3.50
N ARG A 116 4.21 -27.86 -3.97
CA ARG A 116 5.53 -27.26 -3.69
C ARG A 116 5.70 -25.96 -4.48
N ILE A 117 5.99 -24.86 -3.81
CA ILE A 117 6.26 -23.55 -4.41
C ILE A 117 7.75 -23.27 -4.35
N GLU A 118 8.34 -22.94 -5.49
CA GLU A 118 9.78 -22.65 -5.59
C GLU A 118 10.01 -21.36 -6.38
N VAL A 119 10.72 -20.41 -5.77
CA VAL A 119 11.15 -19.16 -6.41
C VAL A 119 12.66 -19.05 -6.32
N THR A 120 13.32 -19.00 -7.46
CA THR A 120 14.78 -18.80 -7.55
C THR A 120 15.09 -17.63 -8.49
N VAL A 121 15.75 -16.62 -7.94
CA VAL A 121 16.14 -15.40 -8.65
C VAL A 121 17.58 -15.06 -8.30
N ASP A 122 18.38 -14.72 -9.31
CA ASP A 122 19.66 -14.03 -9.15
C ASP A 122 19.87 -13.15 -10.38
N ASP A 123 19.55 -11.85 -10.26
CA ASP A 123 19.72 -10.87 -11.34
C ASP A 123 20.89 -9.90 -11.09
N ARG A 124 21.72 -10.19 -10.08
CA ARG A 124 22.84 -9.34 -9.68
C ARG A 124 23.75 -9.05 -10.87
N GLY A 125 24.04 -7.77 -11.05
CA GLY A 125 24.90 -7.27 -12.12
C GLY A 125 26.13 -6.54 -11.59
N ARG A 126 27.12 -6.40 -12.47
CA ARG A 126 28.34 -5.62 -12.19
C ARG A 126 28.08 -4.11 -12.06
N ARG A 127 26.99 -3.60 -12.64
CA ARG A 127 26.62 -2.18 -12.61
C ARG A 127 25.45 -1.95 -11.65
N PRO A 128 25.48 -0.85 -10.86
CA PRO A 128 24.36 -0.46 -10.02
C PRO A 128 23.05 -0.31 -10.79
N ARG A 129 21.92 -0.53 -10.12
CA ARG A 129 20.58 -0.31 -10.66
C ARG A 129 20.31 1.18 -10.79
N ARG A 130 19.54 1.53 -11.84
CA ARG A 130 18.90 2.83 -11.95
C ARG A 130 17.46 2.63 -11.52
N ALA A 131 17.29 2.57 -10.21
CA ALA A 131 15.99 2.44 -9.59
C ALA A 131 15.28 3.79 -9.52
N SER A 132 13.98 3.78 -9.25
CA SER A 132 13.20 4.97 -8.93
C SER A 132 12.02 4.59 -8.08
N ASP A 133 11.49 5.54 -7.34
CA ASP A 133 10.33 5.25 -6.51
C ASP A 133 9.05 5.10 -7.33
N LEU A 134 8.15 4.26 -6.82
CA LEU A 134 6.87 3.97 -7.47
C LEU A 134 5.75 3.89 -6.43
N LEU A 135 4.67 4.63 -6.64
CA LEU A 135 3.41 4.32 -5.97
C LEU A 135 2.76 3.13 -6.68
N ALA A 136 2.71 1.99 -5.99
CA ALA A 136 2.08 0.80 -6.53
C ALA A 136 0.57 1.01 -6.68
N PRO A 137 -0.05 0.59 -7.79
CA PRO A 137 -1.48 0.77 -8.02
C PRO A 137 -2.32 -0.29 -7.29
N VAL A 138 -1.95 -0.67 -6.06
CA VAL A 138 -2.65 -1.72 -5.28
C VAL A 138 -4.10 -1.32 -5.04
N GLY A 139 -4.35 -0.08 -4.59
CA GLY A 139 -5.71 0.44 -4.39
C GLY A 139 -6.55 0.52 -5.68
N SER A 140 -5.95 0.50 -6.87
CA SER A 140 -6.74 0.44 -8.11
C SER A 140 -7.54 -0.86 -8.27
N GLY A 141 -7.14 -1.92 -7.57
CA GLY A 141 -7.80 -3.23 -7.59
C GLY A 141 -8.70 -3.52 -6.39
N ILE A 142 -8.91 -2.55 -5.49
CA ILE A 142 -9.79 -2.69 -4.32
C ILE A 142 -11.16 -2.11 -4.68
N ASP A 143 -12.19 -2.95 -4.61
CA ASP A 143 -13.57 -2.54 -4.92
C ASP A 143 -14.25 -1.86 -3.72
N GLU A 144 -14.05 -2.40 -2.51
CA GLU A 144 -14.59 -1.89 -1.26
C GLU A 144 -13.44 -1.50 -0.31
N PRO A 145 -12.89 -0.28 -0.40
CA PRO A 145 -11.74 0.10 0.39
C PRO A 145 -12.08 0.31 1.86
N ALA A 146 -11.38 -0.41 2.74
CA ALA A 146 -11.44 -0.15 4.18
C ALA A 146 -10.62 1.10 4.58
N SER A 147 -9.64 1.51 3.77
CA SER A 147 -8.77 2.67 3.98
C SER A 147 -8.27 3.22 2.64
N LEU A 148 -7.64 4.41 2.64
CA LEU A 148 -6.75 4.78 1.53
C LEU A 148 -5.38 4.11 1.75
N LEU A 149 -5.21 2.96 1.11
CA LEU A 149 -3.98 2.15 1.16
C LEU A 149 -2.99 2.59 0.08
N LEU A 150 -1.87 3.17 0.47
CA LEU A 150 -0.79 3.57 -0.43
C LEU A 150 0.45 2.71 -0.18
N VAL A 151 0.94 2.05 -1.23
CA VAL A 151 2.15 1.24 -1.16
C VAL A 151 3.25 1.95 -1.95
N TYR A 152 4.16 2.61 -1.25
CA TYR A 152 5.26 3.36 -1.83
C TYR A 152 6.52 2.49 -1.89
N LEU A 153 6.95 2.16 -3.10
CA LEU A 153 8.10 1.30 -3.36
C LEU A 153 9.35 2.15 -3.53
N HIS A 154 10.27 2.12 -2.57
CA HIS A 154 11.56 2.78 -2.69
C HIS A 154 12.51 1.96 -3.54
N GLY A 155 13.27 2.64 -4.39
CA GLY A 155 14.25 1.94 -5.22
C GLY A 155 13.62 0.87 -6.13
N PHE A 156 12.38 1.09 -6.58
CA PHE A 156 11.71 0.16 -7.46
C PHE A 156 12.45 0.00 -8.80
N ASP A 157 12.61 -1.26 -9.22
CA ASP A 157 13.10 -1.62 -10.55
C ASP A 157 12.57 -3.01 -10.95
N LEU A 158 12.66 -3.28 -12.24
CA LEU A 158 12.32 -4.58 -12.80
C LEU A 158 13.57 -5.45 -12.89
N LEU A 159 13.40 -6.76 -12.70
CA LEU A 159 14.52 -7.70 -12.81
C LEU A 159 15.16 -7.63 -14.20
N ARG A 160 16.49 -7.66 -14.24
CA ARG A 160 17.27 -7.67 -15.48
C ARG A 160 17.18 -9.04 -16.14
N ARG A 161 17.11 -9.06 -17.46
CA ARG A 161 17.41 -10.29 -18.21
C ARG A 161 18.92 -10.54 -18.11
N SER A 162 19.28 -11.55 -17.33
CA SER A 162 20.67 -11.99 -17.12
C SER A 162 20.92 -13.35 -17.78
N ARG A 163 22.12 -13.91 -17.62
CA ARG A 163 22.39 -15.30 -18.06
C ARG A 163 21.61 -16.33 -17.23
N ARG A 164 21.33 -15.99 -15.97
CA ARG A 164 20.48 -16.79 -15.08
C ARG A 164 19.07 -16.25 -15.21
N SER A 165 18.20 -17.03 -15.83
CA SER A 165 16.78 -16.67 -15.90
C SER A 165 16.14 -16.94 -14.53
N PRO A 166 15.28 -16.04 -14.04
CA PRO A 166 14.48 -16.31 -12.85
C PRO A 166 13.60 -17.54 -13.11
N ARG A 167 13.42 -18.37 -12.08
CA ARG A 167 12.55 -19.55 -12.13
C ARG A 167 11.50 -19.44 -11.03
N ILE A 168 10.25 -19.56 -11.42
CA ILE A 168 9.11 -19.76 -10.51
C ILE A 168 8.53 -21.12 -10.92
N ALA A 169 8.42 -22.05 -9.99
CA ALA A 169 7.83 -23.36 -10.22
C ALA A 169 6.81 -23.69 -9.15
N ILE A 170 5.71 -24.32 -9.57
CA ILE A 170 4.61 -24.75 -8.71
C ILE A 170 4.39 -26.23 -9.01
N ASP A 171 4.57 -27.06 -8.00
CA ASP A 171 4.57 -28.52 -8.10
C ASP A 171 5.53 -29.05 -9.19
N GLY A 172 6.73 -28.46 -9.25
CA GLY A 172 7.74 -28.77 -10.25
C GLY A 172 7.47 -28.20 -11.65
N VAL A 173 6.28 -27.67 -11.93
CA VAL A 173 5.91 -27.06 -13.21
C VAL A 173 6.36 -25.61 -13.25
N PRO A 174 7.24 -25.20 -14.19
CA PRO A 174 7.62 -23.81 -14.36
C PRO A 174 6.43 -22.93 -14.75
N ALA A 175 6.35 -21.73 -14.21
CA ALA A 175 5.37 -20.71 -14.57
C ALA A 175 6.06 -19.51 -15.25
N ASP A 176 5.51 -19.06 -16.38
CA ASP A 176 5.98 -17.87 -17.06
C ASP A 176 5.45 -16.60 -16.39
N THR A 177 6.29 -15.57 -16.39
CA THR A 177 5.88 -14.25 -15.92
C THR A 177 5.28 -13.38 -17.01
N GLY A 178 4.55 -12.34 -16.62
CA GLY A 178 4.04 -11.34 -17.53
C GLY A 178 5.13 -10.67 -18.38
N VAL A 179 4.72 -9.98 -19.45
CA VAL A 179 5.64 -9.30 -20.36
C VAL A 179 5.24 -7.84 -20.51
N LEU A 180 6.21 -6.94 -20.46
CA LEU A 180 5.99 -5.55 -20.82
C LEU A 180 5.94 -5.38 -22.35
N PRO A 181 5.10 -4.47 -22.85
CA PRO A 181 5.18 -4.03 -24.24
C PRO A 181 6.60 -3.58 -24.61
N GLY A 182 7.13 -4.08 -25.72
CA GLY A 182 8.50 -3.78 -26.13
C GLY A 182 9.59 -4.52 -25.33
N GLY A 183 9.27 -5.69 -24.75
CA GLY A 183 10.16 -6.59 -23.99
C GLY A 183 11.61 -6.71 -24.48
N VAL A 184 11.78 -6.72 -25.80
CA VAL A 184 13.09 -6.85 -26.48
C VAL A 184 13.97 -5.60 -26.29
N LEU A 185 13.37 -4.42 -26.15
CA LEU A 185 14.09 -3.14 -26.09
C LEU A 185 14.66 -2.83 -24.69
N HIS A 186 13.97 -3.23 -23.62
CA HIS A 186 14.36 -2.87 -22.26
C HIS A 186 15.11 -3.97 -21.50
N ARG A 187 15.19 -5.20 -22.04
CA ARG A 187 15.90 -6.35 -21.43
C ARG A 187 15.54 -6.58 -19.95
N ARG A 188 14.25 -6.46 -19.60
CA ARG A 188 13.73 -6.72 -18.25
C ARG A 188 12.70 -7.85 -18.24
N HIS A 189 12.57 -8.54 -17.11
CA HIS A 189 11.41 -9.37 -16.78
C HIS A 189 10.35 -8.48 -16.11
N LEU A 190 9.05 -8.81 -16.26
CA LEU A 190 8.00 -8.16 -15.47
C LEU A 190 7.95 -8.82 -14.07
N ILE A 191 9.06 -8.69 -13.36
CA ILE A 191 9.18 -9.06 -11.96
C ILE A 191 9.66 -7.79 -11.26
N LYS A 192 8.84 -7.33 -10.34
CA LYS A 192 8.97 -6.08 -9.59
C LYS A 192 9.81 -6.37 -8.35
N ALA A 193 10.74 -5.49 -8.02
CA ALA A 193 11.48 -5.57 -6.77
C ALA A 193 11.74 -4.16 -6.22
N ALA A 194 11.76 -4.04 -4.90
CA ALA A 194 11.98 -2.80 -4.17
C ALA A 194 12.51 -3.09 -2.76
N ALA A 195 13.21 -2.11 -2.19
CA ALA A 195 13.69 -2.12 -0.82
C ALA A 195 14.09 -0.69 -0.39
N PRO A 196 13.54 -0.14 0.70
CA PRO A 196 12.38 -0.62 1.46
C PRO A 196 11.04 -0.30 0.77
N LEU A 197 9.93 -0.62 1.44
CA LEU A 197 8.59 -0.18 1.07
C LEU A 197 7.97 0.49 2.29
N THR A 198 7.18 1.53 2.01
CA THR A 198 6.35 2.20 3.01
C THR A 198 4.89 1.94 2.65
N VAL A 199 4.19 1.20 3.51
CA VAL A 199 2.74 1.02 3.42
C VAL A 199 2.09 2.08 4.30
N VAL A 200 1.21 2.90 3.72
CA VAL A 200 0.48 3.95 4.44
C VAL A 200 -1.00 3.63 4.42
N THR A 201 -1.61 3.73 5.60
CA THR A 201 -3.05 3.60 5.81
C THR A 201 -3.58 4.94 6.29
N LEU A 202 -4.51 5.53 5.54
CA LEU A 202 -5.19 6.76 5.93
C LEU A 202 -6.68 6.50 6.20
N CYS A 203 -7.14 6.95 7.37
CA CYS A 203 -8.52 6.96 7.84
C CYS A 203 -9.23 5.61 7.62
N PRO A 204 -8.86 4.53 8.33
CA PRO A 204 -9.57 3.27 8.24
C PRO A 204 -11.07 3.44 8.56
N THR A 205 -11.89 2.56 7.98
CA THR A 205 -13.34 2.51 8.16
C THR A 205 -13.65 2.20 9.61
N ARG A 206 -14.51 3.01 10.22
CA ARG A 206 -14.95 2.86 11.62
C ARG A 206 -16.46 2.73 11.68
N ARG A 207 -16.95 1.92 12.62
CA ARG A 207 -18.40 1.67 12.79
C ARG A 207 -18.82 1.96 14.22
N ASP A 208 -19.25 3.19 14.46
CA ASP A 208 -19.68 3.65 15.78
C ASP A 208 -18.60 3.37 16.84
N GLU A 209 -17.42 3.95 16.64
CA GLU A 209 -16.27 3.78 17.54
C GLU A 209 -15.91 5.13 18.17
N PRO A 210 -15.30 5.16 19.37
CA PRO A 210 -14.75 6.41 19.90
C PRO A 210 -13.76 7.05 18.92
N LEU A 211 -13.73 8.38 18.87
CA LEU A 211 -12.69 9.09 18.12
C LEU A 211 -11.30 8.64 18.57
N PRO A 212 -10.38 8.32 17.64
CA PRO A 212 -9.02 7.98 18.00
C PRO A 212 -8.35 9.15 18.71
N VAL A 213 -7.57 8.81 19.75
CA VAL A 213 -6.73 9.75 20.48
C VAL A 213 -5.37 9.77 19.80
N ILE A 214 -4.98 10.93 19.30
CA ILE A 214 -3.69 11.14 18.68
C ILE A 214 -2.78 11.76 19.71
N LEU A 215 -1.62 11.13 19.90
CA LEU A 215 -0.58 11.62 20.80
C LEU A 215 -0.02 12.93 20.26
N ASP A 216 0.37 13.85 21.15
CA ASP A 216 0.92 15.15 20.72
C ASP A 216 2.14 15.00 19.81
N ALA A 217 2.93 13.92 19.95
CA ALA A 217 4.06 13.61 19.09
C ALA A 217 3.66 13.31 17.63
N ASP A 218 2.46 12.78 17.42
CA ASP A 218 1.93 12.40 16.11
C ASP A 218 1.04 13.49 15.51
N ARG A 219 0.79 14.57 16.27
CA ARG A 219 -0.04 15.69 15.86
C ARG A 219 0.82 16.82 15.28
N VAL A 220 0.39 17.36 14.14
CA VAL A 220 0.81 18.68 13.68
C VAL A 220 -0.28 19.67 14.13
N SER A 221 0.04 20.52 15.10
CA SER A 221 -0.90 21.50 15.67
C SER A 221 -0.70 22.90 15.08
N ASP A 222 -1.79 23.65 15.07
CA ASP A 222 -1.83 25.11 14.91
C ASP A 222 -2.82 25.62 15.97
N ASP A 223 -2.30 26.15 17.08
CA ASP A 223 -3.04 26.33 18.34
C ASP A 223 -3.81 25.06 18.78
N ASP A 224 -5.13 25.17 18.96
CA ASP A 224 -6.04 24.07 19.30
C ASP A 224 -6.52 23.28 18.08
N ALA A 225 -6.19 23.69 16.85
CA ALA A 225 -6.61 23.05 15.61
C ALA A 225 -5.65 21.92 15.17
N ILE A 226 -6.18 20.94 14.44
CA ILE A 226 -5.45 19.83 13.83
C ILE A 226 -4.95 20.30 12.47
N ALA A 227 -3.69 20.74 12.38
CA ALA A 227 -3.05 21.10 11.11
C ALA A 227 -2.57 19.87 10.32
N GLY A 228 -2.56 18.69 10.92
CA GLY A 228 -2.17 17.45 10.28
C GLY A 228 -1.75 16.36 11.24
N LEU A 229 -1.35 15.22 10.69
CA LEU A 229 -0.85 14.05 11.41
C LEU A 229 0.54 13.69 10.87
N ALA A 230 1.43 13.23 11.72
CA ALA A 230 2.72 12.70 11.35
C ALA A 230 2.95 11.39 12.08
N VAL A 231 3.41 10.37 11.36
CA VAL A 231 3.83 9.11 11.96
C VAL A 231 5.23 8.80 11.47
N ASP A 232 6.13 8.52 12.41
CA ASP A 232 7.52 8.16 12.16
C ASP A 232 7.83 6.84 12.89
N ARG A 233 8.27 5.84 12.12
CA ARG A 233 8.67 4.51 12.60
C ARG A 233 10.17 4.29 12.33
N GLY A 234 10.98 5.34 12.41
CA GLY A 234 12.43 5.32 12.19
C GLY A 234 12.81 5.25 10.72
N ASP A 235 12.58 4.09 10.09
CA ASP A 235 12.97 3.85 8.69
C ASP A 235 11.93 4.36 7.69
N VAL A 236 10.70 4.59 8.14
CA VAL A 236 9.59 5.06 7.32
C VAL A 236 8.75 6.09 8.05
N ALA A 237 8.26 7.08 7.32
CA ALA A 237 7.41 8.14 7.84
C ALA A 237 6.33 8.56 6.84
N ALA A 238 5.19 9.03 7.34
CA ALA A 238 4.18 9.71 6.56
C ALA A 238 3.63 10.93 7.27
N ARG A 239 3.17 11.90 6.49
CA ARG A 239 2.61 13.14 7.02
C ARG A 239 1.38 13.57 6.25
N LEU A 240 0.24 13.64 6.93
CA LEU A 240 -0.96 14.32 6.49
C LEU A 240 -0.86 15.80 6.89
N VAL A 241 -1.16 16.71 5.98
CA VAL A 241 -1.24 18.16 6.25
C VAL A 241 -2.58 18.68 5.77
N LEU A 242 -3.22 19.53 6.57
CA LEU A 242 -4.48 20.20 6.32
C LEU A 242 -4.23 21.72 6.24
N ASP A 243 -4.80 22.37 5.24
CA ASP A 243 -4.75 23.83 5.09
C ASP A 243 -6.13 24.38 4.65
N PRO A 244 -6.84 25.16 5.49
CA PRO A 244 -6.46 25.49 6.87
C PRO A 244 -6.46 24.26 7.79
N ALA A 245 -5.96 24.42 9.01
CA ALA A 245 -6.08 23.40 10.05
C ALA A 245 -7.57 23.12 10.37
N LEU A 246 -7.91 21.88 10.71
CA LEU A 246 -9.25 21.48 11.16
C LEU A 246 -9.44 21.96 12.61
N PRO A 247 -10.38 22.88 12.90
CA PRO A 247 -10.67 23.29 14.27
C PRO A 247 -11.17 22.12 15.13
N ASP A 248 -11.10 22.28 16.45
CA ASP A 248 -11.73 21.33 17.36
C ASP A 248 -13.23 21.14 17.02
N LEU A 249 -13.70 19.90 16.97
CA LEU A 249 -15.02 19.57 16.43
C LEU A 249 -16.17 20.25 17.20
N PRO A 250 -16.15 20.31 18.55
CA PRO A 250 -17.16 21.04 19.32
C PRO A 250 -17.07 22.57 19.16
N ALA A 251 -15.94 23.09 18.69
CA ALA A 251 -15.74 24.52 18.44
C ALA A 251 -16.17 24.94 17.02
N LEU A 252 -16.55 23.98 16.16
CA LEU A 252 -17.03 24.30 14.82
C LEU A 252 -18.32 25.15 14.89
N PRO A 253 -18.41 26.21 14.07
CA PRO A 253 -19.65 26.97 13.93
C PRO A 253 -20.76 26.08 13.37
N ASP A 254 -21.93 26.17 13.98
CA ASP A 254 -23.10 25.39 13.56
C ASP A 254 -23.60 25.83 12.17
N GLU A 255 -24.01 24.87 11.35
CA GLU A 255 -24.50 25.05 9.97
C GLU A 255 -23.52 25.70 8.98
N VAL A 256 -22.27 25.93 9.38
CA VAL A 256 -21.23 26.48 8.51
C VAL A 256 -20.32 25.36 8.01
N GLN A 257 -20.18 25.28 6.69
CA GLN A 257 -19.24 24.34 6.07
C GLN A 257 -17.85 24.97 5.95
N LEU A 258 -16.89 24.39 6.65
CA LEU A 258 -15.47 24.66 6.43
C LEU A 258 -14.92 23.74 5.35
N HIS A 259 -13.92 24.23 4.62
CA HIS A 259 -13.23 23.47 3.59
C HIS A 259 -11.79 23.92 3.48
N GLY A 260 -10.97 23.03 2.94
CA GLY A 260 -9.56 23.31 2.67
C GLY A 260 -8.95 22.29 1.74
N ILE A 261 -7.63 22.32 1.66
CA ILE A 261 -6.82 21.36 0.94
C ILE A 261 -6.10 20.44 1.92
N TRP A 262 -5.83 19.22 1.49
CA TRP A 262 -4.96 18.32 2.22
C TRP A 262 -3.88 17.74 1.31
N ARG A 263 -2.77 17.33 1.93
CA ARG A 263 -1.63 16.70 1.27
C ARG A 263 -1.13 15.55 2.13
N LEU A 264 -0.73 14.47 1.47
CA LEU A 264 -0.06 13.35 2.11
C LEU A 264 1.33 13.17 1.51
N ASP A 265 2.32 13.23 2.39
CA ASP A 265 3.72 12.95 2.10
C ASP A 265 4.11 11.59 2.66
N VAL A 266 5.03 10.92 1.97
CA VAL A 266 5.67 9.68 2.42
C VAL A 266 7.16 9.86 2.29
N ASP A 267 7.89 9.71 3.40
CA ASP A 267 9.34 9.90 3.48
C ASP A 267 9.80 11.24 2.89
N GLY A 268 9.00 12.30 3.15
CA GLY A 268 9.22 13.65 2.66
C GLY A 268 8.82 13.91 1.19
N ALA A 269 8.43 12.88 0.44
CA ALA A 269 7.97 13.02 -0.94
C ALA A 269 6.44 13.21 -1.00
N PRO A 270 5.93 14.23 -1.73
CA PRO A 270 4.49 14.41 -1.89
C PRO A 270 3.90 13.28 -2.73
N VAL A 271 2.98 12.51 -2.13
CA VAL A 271 2.37 11.35 -2.80
C VAL A 271 1.02 11.70 -3.39
N THR A 272 0.12 12.29 -2.62
CA THR A 272 -1.25 12.59 -3.08
C THR A 272 -1.85 13.73 -2.25
N GLY A 273 -3.10 14.09 -2.54
CA GLY A 273 -3.84 15.07 -1.76
C GLY A 273 -5.21 15.38 -2.36
N GLY A 274 -5.85 16.41 -1.82
CA GLY A 274 -7.05 16.95 -2.42
C GLY A 274 -7.74 17.97 -1.55
N THR A 275 -9.05 17.84 -1.38
CA THR A 275 -9.87 18.77 -0.60
C THR A 275 -10.49 18.09 0.59
N TRP A 276 -10.61 18.81 1.69
CA TRP A 276 -11.32 18.36 2.89
C TRP A 276 -12.50 19.29 3.17
N HIS A 277 -13.51 18.80 3.86
CA HIS A 277 -14.59 19.62 4.40
C HIS A 277 -15.04 19.11 5.77
N ALA A 278 -15.61 20.02 6.57
CA ALA A 278 -16.24 19.75 7.84
C ALA A 278 -17.49 20.62 7.98
N ARG A 279 -18.60 20.05 8.44
CA ARG A 279 -19.84 20.78 8.70
C ARG A 279 -20.50 20.25 9.95
N ARG A 280 -20.82 21.15 10.89
CA ARG A 280 -21.54 20.82 12.11
C ARG A 280 -23.04 21.07 11.93
N HIS A 281 -23.83 20.17 12.49
CA HIS A 281 -25.29 20.17 12.56
C HIS A 281 -25.71 19.77 13.98
N GLY A 282 -25.79 20.75 14.90
CA GLY A 282 -26.01 20.48 16.32
C GLY A 282 -24.88 19.63 16.93
N ASP A 283 -25.19 18.44 17.42
CA ASP A 283 -24.20 17.51 17.99
C ASP A 283 -23.60 16.54 16.96
N ARG A 284 -23.91 16.72 15.67
CA ARG A 284 -23.36 15.92 14.58
C ARG A 284 -22.35 16.73 13.77
N VAL A 285 -21.25 16.11 13.36
CA VAL A 285 -20.29 16.69 12.42
C VAL A 285 -20.08 15.77 11.23
N ASP A 286 -20.39 16.26 10.03
CA ASP A 286 -20.09 15.58 8.77
C ASP A 286 -18.72 16.05 8.26
N LEU A 287 -17.88 15.09 7.88
CA LEU A 287 -16.51 15.30 7.42
C LEU A 287 -16.28 14.56 6.11
N GLY A 288 -15.34 15.04 5.29
CA GLY A 288 -14.92 14.29 4.12
C GLY A 288 -13.54 14.67 3.60
N LEU A 289 -12.90 13.69 2.95
CA LEU A 289 -11.65 13.84 2.20
C LEU A 289 -11.90 13.39 0.76
N ASP A 290 -11.78 14.32 -0.18
CA ASP A 290 -11.75 14.02 -1.61
C ASP A 290 -10.29 13.94 -2.07
N VAL A 291 -9.90 12.83 -2.70
CA VAL A 291 -8.60 12.74 -3.37
C VAL A 291 -8.73 13.38 -4.74
N THR A 292 -8.18 14.58 -4.93
CA THR A 292 -8.27 15.31 -6.20
C THR A 292 -6.92 15.51 -6.88
N ARG A 293 -5.81 15.24 -6.16
CA ARG A 293 -4.45 15.34 -6.69
C ARG A 293 -3.92 13.95 -7.02
N PRO A 294 -3.53 13.67 -8.28
CA PRO A 294 -2.91 12.41 -8.63
C PRO A 294 -1.50 12.32 -8.06
N TRP A 295 -0.94 11.10 -8.06
CA TRP A 295 0.45 10.91 -7.72
C TRP A 295 1.40 11.67 -8.65
N GLN A 296 2.34 12.35 -8.03
CA GLN A 296 3.40 13.13 -8.66
C GLN A 296 4.71 12.39 -8.47
N PRO A 297 5.15 11.58 -9.45
CA PRO A 297 6.35 10.81 -9.24
C PRO A 297 7.58 11.72 -9.24
N PRO A 298 8.65 11.34 -8.51
CA PRO A 298 9.80 12.20 -8.32
C PRO A 298 10.50 12.56 -9.65
N PRO A 299 11.16 13.74 -9.70
CA PRO A 299 11.98 14.14 -10.84
C PRO A 299 13.19 13.20 -11.00
N GLY A 300 13.83 13.20 -12.18
CA GLY A 300 15.07 12.44 -12.41
C GLY A 300 14.93 10.93 -12.64
N ARG A 301 13.71 10.38 -12.62
CA ARG A 301 13.43 8.96 -12.85
C ARG A 301 13.91 8.42 -14.22
N PRO A 302 14.32 7.14 -14.31
CA PRO A 302 14.78 6.50 -15.55
C PRO A 302 13.76 6.59 -16.69
N LEU A 303 14.25 6.62 -17.94
CA LEU A 303 13.40 6.76 -19.14
C LEU A 303 12.26 5.73 -19.20
N LEU A 304 12.54 4.47 -18.85
CA LEU A 304 11.52 3.42 -18.83
C LEU A 304 10.37 3.77 -17.89
N MET A 305 10.68 4.23 -16.67
CA MET A 305 9.66 4.62 -15.68
C MET A 305 8.94 5.90 -16.08
N ARG A 306 9.61 6.82 -16.79
CA ARG A 306 8.95 7.98 -17.42
C ARG A 306 7.91 7.55 -18.44
N ILE A 307 8.21 6.52 -19.24
CA ILE A 307 7.28 6.00 -20.26
C ILE A 307 6.12 5.27 -19.58
N VAL A 308 6.40 4.33 -18.67
CA VAL A 308 5.35 3.55 -17.98
C VAL A 308 4.34 4.48 -17.28
N THR A 309 4.82 5.43 -16.48
CA THR A 309 3.95 6.37 -15.74
C THR A 309 3.25 7.41 -16.63
N ARG A 310 3.69 7.58 -17.88
CA ARG A 310 3.04 8.48 -18.86
C ARG A 310 2.02 7.74 -19.73
N VAL A 311 2.34 6.52 -20.16
CA VAL A 311 1.53 5.71 -21.06
C VAL A 311 0.41 4.99 -20.31
N MET A 312 0.58 4.74 -19.01
CA MET A 312 -0.44 4.15 -18.15
C MET A 312 -0.86 5.15 -17.06
N PRO A 313 -1.81 6.07 -17.36
CA PRO A 313 -2.28 7.09 -16.41
C PRO A 313 -2.73 6.52 -15.07
N LEU A 314 -3.24 5.28 -15.07
CA LEU A 314 -3.68 4.56 -13.88
C LEU A 314 -2.66 4.63 -12.73
N PHE A 315 -1.36 4.48 -13.01
CA PHE A 315 -0.33 4.54 -11.96
C PHE A 315 -0.33 5.87 -11.19
N ARG A 316 -0.80 6.95 -11.81
CA ARG A 316 -0.85 8.28 -11.20
C ARG A 316 -2.24 8.64 -10.70
N THR A 317 -3.28 8.25 -11.42
CA THR A 317 -4.64 8.75 -11.18
C THR A 317 -5.49 7.84 -10.32
N TRP A 318 -5.10 6.59 -10.07
CA TRP A 318 -5.92 5.70 -9.25
C TRP A 318 -6.28 6.28 -7.86
N PRO A 319 -5.42 7.05 -7.15
CA PRO A 319 -5.81 7.62 -5.86
C PRO A 319 -6.98 8.59 -5.99
N THR A 320 -7.11 9.31 -7.12
CA THR A 320 -8.17 10.31 -7.32
C THR A 320 -9.56 9.72 -7.50
N THR A 321 -9.65 8.39 -7.44
CA THR A 321 -10.92 7.66 -7.46
C THR A 321 -11.45 7.40 -6.05
N TYR A 322 -10.78 7.88 -5.01
CA TYR A 322 -11.17 7.66 -3.61
C TYR A 322 -11.83 8.89 -3.00
N ARG A 323 -12.85 8.65 -2.18
CA ARG A 323 -13.48 9.62 -1.29
C ARG A 323 -13.70 8.98 0.08
N TRP A 324 -13.36 9.70 1.12
CA TRP A 324 -13.69 9.35 2.49
C TRP A 324 -14.81 10.24 3.02
N THR A 325 -15.69 9.66 3.81
CA THR A 325 -16.72 10.37 4.57
C THR A 325 -16.71 9.88 6.01
N GLY A 326 -16.88 10.80 6.96
CA GLY A 326 -17.02 10.51 8.37
C GLY A 326 -18.17 11.31 8.98
N GLU A 327 -18.89 10.67 9.89
CA GLU A 327 -19.92 11.30 10.71
C GLU A 327 -19.51 11.13 12.17
N VAL A 328 -19.43 12.24 12.90
CA VAL A 328 -19.09 12.27 14.32
C VAL A 328 -20.30 12.69 15.13
N ASP A 329 -20.67 11.87 16.11
CA ASP A 329 -21.65 12.17 17.15
C ASP A 329 -20.94 12.70 18.40
N LEU A 330 -21.21 13.95 18.77
CA LEU A 330 -20.66 14.67 19.91
C LEU A 330 -21.55 14.61 21.16
N THR A 331 -22.66 13.86 21.15
CA THR A 331 -23.55 13.71 22.32
C THR A 331 -22.87 13.03 23.50
N VAL A 332 -21.80 12.27 23.24
CA VAL A 332 -20.92 11.70 24.26
C VAL A 332 -19.57 12.45 24.29
N PRO A 333 -18.95 12.66 25.47
CA PRO A 333 -17.70 13.42 25.59
C PRO A 333 -16.55 12.87 24.75
N GLU A 334 -16.61 11.57 24.46
CA GLU A 334 -15.61 10.90 23.66
C GLU A 334 -15.72 11.13 22.15
N GLY A 335 -16.88 11.58 21.69
CA GLY A 335 -17.21 11.58 20.28
C GLY A 335 -17.25 10.15 19.71
N ARG A 336 -18.25 9.83 18.90
CA ARG A 336 -18.30 8.53 18.19
C ARG A 336 -18.30 8.76 16.70
N ILE A 337 -17.47 8.02 15.97
CA ILE A 337 -17.30 8.16 14.53
C ILE A 337 -17.81 6.93 13.78
N THR A 338 -18.56 7.17 12.73
CA THR A 338 -18.81 6.22 11.65
C THR A 338 -18.20 6.76 10.37
N SER A 339 -17.33 5.99 9.72
CA SER A 339 -16.60 6.46 8.55
C SER A 339 -16.35 5.34 7.54
N SER A 340 -16.16 5.73 6.28
CA SER A 340 -15.87 4.77 5.21
C SER A 340 -15.18 5.44 4.03
N TRP A 341 -14.40 4.64 3.29
CA TRP A 341 -13.96 5.01 1.94
C TRP A 341 -14.90 4.44 0.89
N GLN A 342 -15.02 5.17 -0.21
CA GLN A 342 -15.75 4.72 -1.40
C GLN A 342 -15.01 5.14 -2.67
N ARG A 343 -15.30 4.46 -3.78
CA ARG A 343 -14.82 4.85 -5.10
C ARG A 343 -15.75 5.86 -5.76
N THR A 344 -15.19 6.97 -6.25
CA THR A 344 -15.92 8.03 -6.97
C THR A 344 -16.13 7.71 -8.45
N THR A 345 -15.39 6.75 -8.99
CA THR A 345 -15.51 6.29 -10.39
C THR A 345 -15.52 4.78 -10.47
N ALA A 346 -16.30 4.24 -11.41
CA ALA A 346 -16.44 2.80 -11.63
C ALA A 346 -15.31 2.21 -12.49
N GLU A 347 -14.15 2.87 -12.65
CA GLU A 347 -13.02 2.32 -13.40
C GLU A 347 -12.40 1.13 -12.64
N ARG A 348 -12.95 -0.06 -12.91
CA ARG A 348 -12.49 -1.36 -12.41
C ARG A 348 -11.06 -1.61 -12.86
N GLY A 349 -10.23 -2.22 -12.01
CA GLY A 349 -8.80 -2.58 -12.23
C GLY A 349 -8.49 -3.51 -13.43
N GLU A 350 -9.41 -3.66 -14.38
CA GLU A 350 -9.24 -4.38 -15.65
C GLU A 350 -8.28 -3.69 -16.62
N SER A 351 -8.11 -2.38 -16.53
CA SER A 351 -7.19 -1.61 -17.40
C SER A 351 -5.73 -1.99 -17.17
N TYR A 352 -5.33 -2.23 -15.92
CA TYR A 352 -3.99 -2.68 -15.55
C TYR A 352 -3.65 -4.05 -16.14
N ARG A 353 -4.51 -5.05 -15.92
CA ARG A 353 -4.29 -6.43 -16.39
C ARG A 353 -4.33 -6.56 -17.92
N ARG A 354 -5.15 -5.74 -18.60
CA ARG A 354 -5.11 -5.64 -20.06
C ARG A 354 -3.76 -5.12 -20.55
N ALA A 355 -3.15 -4.17 -19.84
CA ALA A 355 -1.86 -3.60 -20.20
C ALA A 355 -0.66 -4.54 -19.91
N THR A 356 -0.74 -5.38 -18.87
CA THR A 356 0.32 -6.36 -18.52
C THR A 356 0.18 -7.72 -19.22
N GLY A 357 -0.89 -7.92 -19.99
CA GLY A 357 -1.14 -9.16 -20.73
C GLY A 357 -1.70 -10.30 -19.87
N ALA A 358 -1.96 -10.07 -18.59
CA ALA A 358 -2.60 -11.04 -17.69
C ALA A 358 -4.06 -11.35 -18.05
N ALA A 359 -4.68 -10.54 -18.92
CA ALA A 359 -6.10 -10.65 -19.30
C ALA A 359 -6.37 -11.37 -20.64
N ARG A 360 -5.36 -11.93 -21.34
CA ARG A 360 -5.64 -12.66 -22.58
C ARG A 360 -6.10 -14.10 -22.27
N ARG A 361 -7.40 -14.33 -22.43
CA ARG A 361 -7.91 -15.60 -22.94
C ARG A 361 -7.56 -15.73 -24.41
#